data_AF-A0A250VRB4-F1
#
_entry.id   AF-A0A250VRB4-F1
#
_cell.length_a   1.000
_cell.length_b   1.000
_cell.length_c   1.000
_cell.angle_alpha   90.00
_cell.angle_beta   90.00
_cell.angle_gamma   90.00
#
_symmetry.space_group_name_H-M   'P 1'
#
loop_
_entity.id
_entity.type
_entity.pdbx_description
1 polymer ?
#
loop_
_entity_poly.entity_id
_entity_poly.type
_entity_poly.pdbx_seq_one_letter_code
_entity_poly.pdbx_strand_id
1 'polypeptide(L)'
;MGNRRTAYIGVRSASGWRARAAAAAVTPPRATLYLRVRIQPHPRFRLDGRDVHVQVPVAPWEAALGATVPVPTPGGGTAKVTVPAGSSSGRRLRLRGEGMPNPRGANGDLYAELRVMVPPTLGDRERELFEELAATSSYDPRRTR
;
A
#
# COMPACT_ATOMS: atom_id res chain seq x y z
N MET A 1 -30.77 18.63 37.81
CA MET A 1 -30.56 19.83 38.64
C MET A 1 -29.76 19.42 39.88
N GLY A 2 -28.42 19.43 39.78
CA GLY A 2 -27.52 19.01 40.87
C GLY A 2 -27.11 20.22 41.70
N ASN A 3 -27.48 20.21 42.97
CA ASN A 3 -27.32 21.32 43.92
C ASN A 3 -25.83 21.50 44.30
N ARG A 4 -25.18 22.57 43.84
CA ARG A 4 -23.83 22.93 44.28
C ARG A 4 -23.91 23.60 45.65
N ARG A 5 -23.51 22.89 46.71
CA ARG A 5 -23.27 23.49 48.02
C ARG A 5 -21.78 23.81 48.18
N THR A 6 -21.44 25.07 48.00
CA THR A 6 -20.13 25.62 48.37
C THR A 6 -20.12 25.83 49.88
N ALA A 7 -19.32 25.05 50.61
CA ALA A 7 -19.10 25.27 52.04
C ALA A 7 -18.08 26.40 52.23
N TYR A 8 -18.45 27.45 52.95
CA TYR A 8 -17.54 28.49 53.41
C TYR A 8 -17.20 28.22 54.88
N ILE A 9 -15.92 27.98 55.19
CA ILE A 9 -15.42 28.01 56.58
C ILE A 9 -14.94 29.43 56.84
N GLY A 10 -15.68 30.18 57.66
CA GLY A 10 -15.33 31.53 58.08
C GLY A 10 -14.71 31.53 59.49
N VAL A 11 -13.48 32.05 59.62
CA VAL A 11 -12.89 32.39 60.92
C VAL A 11 -13.15 33.87 61.19
N ARG A 12 -13.77 34.19 62.33
CA ARG A 12 -14.20 35.54 62.72
C ARG A 12 -13.01 36.36 63.23
N SER A 13 -12.74 37.53 62.67
CA SER A 13 -11.87 38.57 63.24
C SER A 13 -12.43 39.97 62.97
N ALA A 14 -12.21 40.90 63.90
CA ALA A 14 -13.01 42.11 64.16
C ALA A 14 -12.77 43.32 63.23
N SER A 15 -12.33 43.13 61.97
CA SER A 15 -12.12 44.26 61.06
C SER A 15 -12.27 43.88 59.59
N GLY A 16 -13.50 44.06 59.07
CA GLY A 16 -13.79 44.16 57.64
C GLY A 16 -13.69 42.87 56.81
N TRP A 17 -14.71 42.62 55.98
CA TRP A 17 -14.71 41.48 55.05
C TRP A 17 -13.79 41.77 53.86
N ARG A 18 -12.70 41.01 53.69
CA ARG A 18 -12.00 40.87 52.39
C ARG A 18 -12.12 39.42 51.92
N ALA A 19 -13.06 39.16 51.00
CA ALA A 19 -13.08 37.91 50.26
C ALA A 19 -12.05 37.99 49.12
N ARG A 20 -11.03 37.12 49.13
CA ARG A 20 -10.28 36.81 47.90
C ARG A 20 -10.89 35.55 47.30
N ALA A 21 -11.49 35.69 46.12
CA ALA A 21 -11.86 34.53 45.31
C ALA A 21 -10.56 33.91 44.78
N ALA A 22 -10.12 32.79 45.35
CA ALA A 22 -9.19 31.90 44.69
C ALA A 22 -9.98 31.13 43.64
N ALA A 23 -9.92 31.57 42.38
CA ALA A 23 -10.44 30.80 41.27
C ALA A 23 -9.55 29.56 41.11
N ALA A 24 -10.02 28.41 41.62
CA ALA A 24 -9.44 27.13 41.27
C ALA A 24 -9.65 26.94 39.76
N ALA A 25 -8.56 27.03 38.99
CA ALA A 25 -8.58 26.73 37.56
C ALA A 25 -9.07 25.30 37.37
N VAL A 26 -10.29 25.14 36.87
CA VAL A 26 -10.80 23.84 36.40
C VAL A 26 -10.04 23.55 35.11
N THR A 27 -8.95 22.78 35.20
CA THR A 27 -8.30 22.21 34.02
C THR A 27 -9.30 21.25 33.37
N PRO A 28 -9.74 21.49 32.12
CA PRO A 28 -10.66 20.57 31.46
C PRO A 28 -10.01 19.19 31.33
N PRO A 29 -10.77 18.09 31.48
CA PRO A 29 -10.22 16.75 31.31
C PRO A 29 -9.63 16.64 29.91
N ARG A 30 -8.45 16.01 29.80
CA ARG A 30 -7.71 15.87 28.54
C ARG A 30 -8.64 15.28 27.47
N ALA A 31 -8.95 16.05 26.44
CA ALA A 31 -9.73 15.57 25.31
C ALA A 31 -8.88 14.65 24.44
N THR A 32 -9.42 13.49 24.04
CA THR A 32 -8.76 12.55 23.12
C THR A 32 -9.07 12.94 21.68
N LEU A 33 -8.03 13.10 20.86
CA LEU A 33 -8.15 13.27 19.41
C LEU A 33 -8.12 11.91 18.71
N TYR A 34 -9.12 11.64 17.88
CA TYR A 34 -9.11 10.48 16.97
C TYR A 34 -8.77 10.95 15.55
N LEU A 35 -7.75 10.34 14.97
CA LEU A 35 -7.37 10.55 13.57
C LEU A 35 -7.82 9.35 12.75
N ARG A 36 -8.65 9.59 11.73
CA ARG A 36 -9.00 8.58 10.72
C ARG A 36 -8.15 8.79 9.48
N VAL A 37 -7.11 7.96 9.33
CA VAL A 37 -6.28 7.96 8.13
C VAL A 37 -6.98 7.15 7.04
N ARG A 38 -7.04 7.69 5.83
CA ARG A 38 -7.49 6.98 4.63
C ARG A 38 -6.35 6.97 3.64
N ILE A 39 -5.99 5.79 3.15
CA ILE A 39 -4.98 5.66 2.11
C ILE A 39 -5.65 5.96 0.77
N GLN A 40 -5.09 6.91 0.02
CA GLN A 40 -5.57 7.20 -1.33
C GLN A 40 -5.12 6.09 -2.30
N PRO A 41 -5.95 5.73 -3.29
CA PRO A 41 -5.53 4.82 -4.35
C PRO A 41 -4.26 5.31 -5.05
N HIS A 42 -3.28 4.43 -5.22
CA HIS A 42 -2.04 4.75 -5.91
C HIS A 42 -2.09 4.18 -7.34
N PRO A 43 -1.58 4.90 -8.37
CA PRO A 43 -1.69 4.46 -9.77
C PRO A 43 -0.98 3.14 -10.08
N ARG A 44 0.06 2.79 -9.31
CA ARG A 44 0.88 1.58 -9.53
C ARG A 44 0.68 0.48 -8.50
N PHE A 45 0.22 0.84 -7.29
CA PHE A 45 0.22 -0.06 -6.15
C PHE A 45 -1.18 -0.21 -5.61
N ARG A 46 -1.61 -1.45 -5.45
CA ARG A 46 -2.84 -1.79 -4.73
C ARG A 46 -2.45 -2.40 -3.39
N LEU A 47 -2.98 -1.86 -2.31
CA LEU A 47 -2.80 -2.41 -0.97
C LEU A 47 -3.88 -3.44 -0.67
N ASP A 48 -3.47 -4.56 -0.09
CA ASP A 48 -4.34 -5.55 0.53
C ASP A 48 -3.81 -5.86 1.93
N GLY A 49 -4.42 -5.25 2.95
CA GLY A 49 -3.87 -5.22 4.30
C GLY A 49 -2.49 -4.54 4.34
N ARG A 50 -1.44 -5.35 4.55
CA ARG A 50 -0.02 -4.90 4.51
C ARG A 50 0.71 -5.34 3.24
N ASP A 51 0.10 -6.23 2.47
CA ASP A 51 0.68 -6.71 1.22
C ASP A 51 0.40 -5.70 0.11
N VAL A 52 1.30 -5.66 -0.85
CA VAL A 52 1.25 -4.70 -1.96
C VAL A 52 1.25 -5.46 -3.27
N HIS A 53 0.40 -5.03 -4.19
CA HIS A 53 0.30 -5.61 -5.53
C HIS A 53 0.71 -4.57 -6.55
N VAL A 54 1.48 -5.02 -7.54
CA VAL A 54 1.93 -4.21 -8.68
C VAL A 54 1.80 -5.03 -9.96
N GLN A 55 1.34 -4.40 -11.03
CA GLN A 55 1.39 -5.01 -12.36
C GLN A 55 2.77 -4.78 -12.97
N VAL A 56 3.38 -5.86 -13.45
CA VAL A 56 4.69 -5.83 -14.09
C VAL A 56 4.49 -6.14 -15.57
N PRO A 57 4.56 -5.12 -16.45
CA PRO A 57 4.52 -5.35 -17.88
C PRO A 57 5.77 -6.11 -18.31
N VAL A 58 5.59 -7.16 -19.09
CA VAL A 58 6.67 -7.96 -19.67
C VAL A 58 6.40 -8.17 -21.15
N ALA A 59 7.47 -8.23 -21.95
CA ALA A 59 7.35 -8.53 -23.37
C ALA A 59 7.04 -10.02 -23.59
N PRO A 60 6.49 -10.42 -24.77
CA PRO A 60 6.15 -11.81 -25.03
C PRO A 60 7.37 -12.74 -24.98
N TRP A 61 8.53 -12.29 -25.47
CA TRP A 61 9.78 -13.06 -25.42
C TRP A 61 10.36 -13.16 -24.00
N GLU A 62 10.22 -12.13 -23.15
CA GLU A 62 10.63 -12.21 -21.74
C GLU A 62 9.78 -13.23 -20.97
N ALA A 63 8.48 -13.26 -21.26
CA ALA A 63 7.56 -14.22 -20.67
C ALA A 63 7.82 -15.66 -21.17
N ALA A 64 8.09 -15.81 -22.47
CA ALA A 64 8.35 -17.11 -23.10
C ALA A 64 9.72 -17.69 -22.69
N LEU A 65 10.78 -16.90 -22.80
CA LEU A 65 12.18 -17.34 -22.62
C LEU A 65 12.67 -17.20 -21.18
N GLY A 66 11.98 -16.40 -20.37
CA GLY A 66 12.42 -16.00 -19.04
C GLY A 66 13.30 -14.75 -19.09
N ALA A 67 13.27 -13.97 -18.02
CA ALA A 67 14.00 -12.71 -17.92
C ALA A 67 14.25 -12.34 -16.46
N THR A 68 15.11 -11.35 -16.23
CA THR A 68 15.19 -10.65 -14.93
C THR A 68 14.78 -9.21 -15.15
N VAL A 69 13.63 -8.81 -14.59
CA VAL A 69 13.05 -7.48 -14.78
C VAL A 69 13.08 -6.66 -13.50
N PRO A 70 13.28 -5.33 -13.59
CA PRO A 70 13.16 -4.44 -12.44
C PRO A 70 11.68 -4.22 -12.06
N VAL A 71 11.38 -4.28 -10.77
CA VAL A 71 10.04 -4.03 -10.22
C VAL A 71 10.13 -2.91 -9.18
N PRO A 72 9.35 -1.82 -9.32
CA PRO A 72 9.36 -0.73 -8.35
C PRO A 72 8.77 -1.20 -7.01
N THR A 73 9.38 -0.78 -5.91
CA THR A 73 8.89 -1.07 -4.55
C THR A 73 8.24 0.16 -3.92
N PRO A 74 7.30 -0.01 -2.97
CA PRO A 74 6.63 1.11 -2.29
C PRO A 74 7.59 2.01 -1.49
N GLY A 75 8.75 1.47 -1.09
CA GLY A 75 9.81 2.21 -0.40
C GLY A 75 10.63 3.15 -1.29
N GLY A 76 10.30 3.25 -2.59
CA GLY A 76 11.02 4.09 -3.56
C GLY A 76 12.22 3.40 -4.23
N GLY A 77 12.46 2.13 -3.92
CA GLY A 77 13.51 1.30 -4.52
C GLY A 77 13.03 0.51 -5.74
N THR A 78 13.92 -0.36 -6.22
CA THR A 78 13.63 -1.31 -7.29
C THR A 78 14.20 -2.68 -6.91
N ALA A 79 13.37 -3.72 -7.00
CA ALA A 79 13.78 -5.10 -6.79
C ALA A 79 13.98 -5.79 -8.15
N LYS A 80 14.98 -6.67 -8.25
CA LYS A 80 15.17 -7.52 -9.43
C LYS A 80 14.32 -8.79 -9.26
N VAL A 81 13.46 -9.06 -10.24
CA VAL A 81 12.56 -10.21 -10.21
C VAL A 81 12.84 -11.12 -11.39
N THR A 82 13.12 -12.39 -11.09
CA THR A 82 13.26 -13.42 -12.11
C THR A 82 11.88 -13.86 -12.58
N VAL A 83 11.60 -13.64 -13.85
CA VAL A 83 10.45 -14.15 -14.59
C VAL A 83 10.82 -15.53 -15.13
N PRO A 84 10.17 -16.62 -14.65
CA PRO A 84 10.41 -17.95 -15.19
C PRO A 84 10.00 -18.06 -16.66
N ALA A 85 10.72 -18.86 -17.44
CA ALA A 85 10.31 -19.20 -18.80
C ALA A 85 8.90 -19.82 -18.82
N GLY A 86 8.15 -19.58 -19.90
CA GLY A 86 6.75 -20.01 -20.03
C GLY A 86 5.80 -19.31 -19.06
N SER A 87 6.13 -18.10 -18.59
CA SER A 87 5.21 -17.31 -17.76
C SER A 87 4.07 -16.72 -18.59
N SER A 88 2.89 -16.62 -17.98
CA SER A 88 1.70 -16.01 -18.60
C SER A 88 1.19 -14.85 -17.76
N SER A 89 0.33 -14.02 -18.36
CA SER A 89 -0.39 -12.97 -17.65
C SER A 89 -1.14 -13.53 -16.45
N GLY A 90 -1.17 -12.76 -15.36
CA GLY A 90 -1.79 -13.16 -14.09
C GLY A 90 -0.89 -14.01 -13.18
N ARG A 91 0.27 -14.48 -13.65
CA ARG A 91 1.26 -15.13 -12.78
C ARG A 91 1.72 -14.12 -11.72
N ARG A 92 1.67 -14.53 -10.45
CA ARG A 92 2.09 -13.72 -9.30
C ARG A 92 3.43 -14.20 -8.76
N LEU A 93 4.40 -13.29 -8.68
CA LEU A 93 5.72 -13.51 -8.10
C LEU A 93 5.77 -12.79 -6.75
N ARG A 94 6.13 -13.50 -5.68
CA ARG A 94 6.15 -12.98 -4.31
C ARG A 94 7.56 -12.52 -3.94
N LEU A 95 7.68 -11.27 -3.54
CA LEU A 95 8.89 -10.67 -2.99
C LEU A 95 8.67 -10.48 -1.50
N ARG A 96 9.36 -11.31 -0.71
CA ARG A 96 9.16 -11.36 0.74
C ARG A 96 9.70 -10.09 1.39
N GLY A 97 8.89 -9.44 2.23
CA GLY A 97 9.29 -8.28 3.03
C GLY A 97 9.33 -6.93 2.30
N GLU A 98 8.99 -6.91 1.00
CA GLU A 98 8.97 -5.71 0.14
C GLU A 98 7.61 -4.97 0.13
N GLY A 99 6.68 -5.38 1.00
CA GLY A 99 5.38 -4.74 1.17
C GLY A 99 5.40 -3.59 2.20
N MET A 100 4.26 -3.31 2.84
CA MET A 100 4.16 -2.19 3.78
C MET A 100 4.95 -2.46 5.08
N PRO A 101 5.65 -1.44 5.61
CA PRO A 101 6.43 -1.59 6.83
C PRO A 101 5.56 -1.89 8.04
N ASN A 102 6.04 -2.76 8.93
CA ASN A 102 5.36 -3.11 10.16
C ASN A 102 6.24 -2.83 11.38
N PRO A 103 5.98 -1.73 12.14
CA PRO A 103 6.78 -1.39 13.30
C PRO A 103 6.77 -2.43 14.44
N ARG A 104 5.82 -3.38 14.42
CA ARG A 104 5.63 -4.37 15.48
C ARG A 104 5.80 -5.81 14.99
N GLY A 105 6.38 -6.03 13.81
CA GLY A 105 6.53 -7.38 13.26
C GLY A 105 7.15 -7.38 11.87
N ALA A 106 6.96 -8.49 11.13
CA ALA A 106 7.43 -8.57 9.75
C ALA A 106 6.67 -7.60 8.84
N ASN A 107 7.39 -7.03 7.87
CA ASN A 107 6.80 -6.28 6.76
C ASN A 107 5.83 -7.18 5.98
N GLY A 108 4.88 -6.55 5.29
CA GLY A 108 4.10 -7.25 4.28
C GLY A 108 4.97 -7.66 3.08
N ASP A 109 4.37 -8.36 2.14
CA ASP A 109 5.02 -8.79 0.91
C ASP A 109 4.57 -7.99 -0.30
N LEU A 110 5.40 -7.99 -1.34
CA LEU A 110 5.02 -7.48 -2.64
C LEU A 110 4.69 -8.63 -3.59
N TYR A 111 3.54 -8.55 -4.24
CA TYR A 111 3.12 -9.44 -5.31
C TYR A 111 3.20 -8.73 -6.65
N ALA A 112 4.21 -9.13 -7.44
CA ALA A 112 4.36 -8.72 -8.82
C ALA A 112 3.47 -9.61 -9.71
N GLU A 113 2.40 -9.04 -10.25
CA GLU A 113 1.50 -9.70 -11.18
C GLU A 113 1.95 -9.42 -12.62
N LEU A 114 2.36 -10.46 -13.34
CA LEU A 114 2.85 -10.30 -14.70
C LEU A 114 1.71 -9.97 -15.66
N ARG A 115 1.98 -9.06 -16.59
CA ARG A 115 1.09 -8.74 -17.70
C ARG A 115 1.89 -8.73 -18.99
N VAL A 116 1.61 -9.69 -19.86
CA VAL A 116 2.25 -9.74 -21.19
C VAL A 116 1.70 -8.60 -22.03
N MET A 117 2.59 -7.74 -22.53
CA MET A 117 2.27 -6.59 -23.36
C MET A 117 2.77 -6.85 -24.78
N VAL A 118 1.91 -6.64 -25.78
CA VAL A 118 2.29 -6.72 -27.19
C VAL A 118 2.59 -5.30 -27.69
N PRO A 119 3.68 -5.08 -28.45
CA PRO A 119 3.97 -3.77 -29.05
C PRO A 119 2.78 -3.27 -29.90
N PRO A 120 2.39 -1.99 -29.80
CA PRO A 120 1.25 -1.46 -30.56
C PRO A 120 1.53 -1.34 -32.06
N THR A 121 2.81 -1.28 -32.45
CA THR A 121 3.27 -1.19 -33.84
C THR A 121 4.45 -2.13 -34.01
N LEU A 122 4.53 -2.79 -35.16
CA LEU A 122 5.63 -3.69 -35.53
C LEU A 122 6.30 -3.18 -36.80
N GLY A 123 7.63 -3.15 -36.82
CA GLY A 123 8.41 -2.97 -38.03
C GLY A 123 8.35 -4.19 -38.94
N ASP A 124 8.81 -4.04 -40.19
CA ASP A 124 8.72 -5.10 -41.20
C ASP A 124 9.40 -6.41 -40.73
N ARG A 125 10.62 -6.30 -40.21
CA ARG A 125 11.35 -7.47 -39.70
C ARG A 125 10.70 -8.12 -38.48
N GLU A 126 10.11 -7.33 -37.58
CA GLU A 126 9.41 -7.86 -36.40
C GLU A 126 8.15 -8.62 -36.83
N ARG A 127 7.41 -8.08 -37.81
CA ARG A 127 6.23 -8.74 -38.38
C ARG A 127 6.59 -10.10 -38.98
N GLU A 128 7.64 -10.16 -39.81
CA GLU A 128 8.11 -11.42 -40.40
C GLU A 128 8.40 -12.48 -39.32
N LEU A 129 9.08 -12.09 -38.24
CA LEU A 129 9.42 -13.00 -37.13
C LEU A 129 8.18 -13.50 -36.39
N PHE A 130 7.18 -12.65 -36.18
CA PHE A 130 5.91 -13.05 -35.57
C PHE A 130 5.09 -13.97 -36.48
N GLU A 131 5.12 -13.75 -37.80
CA GLU A 131 4.47 -14.62 -38.79
C GLU A 131 5.13 -16.01 -38.83
N GLU A 132 6.46 -16.07 -38.81
CA GLU A 132 7.21 -17.33 -38.74
C GLU A 132 6.92 -18.10 -37.45
N LEU A 133 6.87 -17.39 -36.31
CA LEU A 133 6.50 -17.97 -35.02
C LEU A 133 5.05 -18.50 -35.05
N ALA A 134 4.13 -17.74 -35.64
CA ALA A 134 2.73 -18.15 -35.75
C ALA A 134 2.55 -19.39 -36.65
N ALA A 135 3.33 -19.51 -37.73
CA ALA A 135 3.30 -20.66 -38.62
C ALA A 135 3.91 -21.93 -37.98
N THR A 136 4.93 -21.76 -37.13
CA THR A 136 5.66 -22.88 -36.51
C THR A 136 5.03 -23.37 -35.21
N SER A 137 4.41 -22.47 -34.43
CA SER A 137 3.87 -22.78 -33.11
C SER A 137 2.59 -23.62 -33.17
N SER A 138 2.49 -24.63 -32.31
CA SER A 138 1.27 -25.43 -32.11
C SER A 138 0.41 -24.98 -30.92
N TYR A 139 0.76 -23.85 -30.28
CA TYR A 139 0.10 -23.35 -29.09
C TYR A 139 -1.26 -22.69 -29.41
N ASP A 140 -2.35 -23.19 -28.79
CA ASP A 140 -3.69 -22.58 -28.89
C ASP A 140 -4.15 -22.04 -27.51
N PRO A 141 -4.14 -20.71 -27.31
CA PRO A 141 -4.53 -20.10 -26.03
C PRO A 141 -6.04 -20.18 -25.74
N ARG A 142 -6.88 -20.59 -26.70
CA ARG A 142 -8.34 -20.70 -26.53
C ARG A 142 -8.80 -22.15 -26.34
N ARG A 143 -7.87 -23.10 -26.37
CA ARG A 143 -8.17 -24.50 -26.11
C ARG A 143 -8.61 -24.62 -24.65
N THR A 144 -9.93 -24.62 -24.47
CA THR A 144 -10.55 -24.87 -23.17
C THR A 144 -10.25 -26.32 -22.85
N ARG A 145 -9.64 -26.56 -21.70
CA ARG A 145 -9.34 -27.92 -21.23
C ARG A 145 -10.62 -28.62 -20.81
#